data_AF-A0A161MG27-F1
#
_entry.id   AF-A0A161MG27-F1
#
_cell.length_a   1.000
_cell.length_b   1.000
_cell.length_c   1.000
_cell.angle_alpha   90.00
_cell.angle_beta   90.00
_cell.angle_gamma   90.00
#
_symmetry.space_group_name_H-M   'P 1'
#
loop_
_entity.id
_entity.type
_entity.pdbx_description
1 polymer ?
#
loop_
_entity_poly.entity_id
_entity_poly.type
_entity_poly.pdbx_seq_one_letter_code
_entity_poly.pdbx_strand_id
1 'polypeptide(L)'
;MCDFGSASHVADNEITPYLVSRFYRAPEIILGIPYDFGIDMWSAGCTIYELYTGKIMFPGKSNNQMLKLFMDLKGKMPNKLIRKGAFKDQHFDSNCNFLSHEVDKVTERK
;
A
#
# COMPACT_ATOMS: atom_id res chain seq x y z
N MET A 1 -4.53 -1.88 -21.93
CA MET A 1 -4.61 -0.82 -20.90
C MET A 1 -5.41 0.32 -21.48
N CYS A 2 -6.40 0.79 -20.74
CA CYS A 2 -7.28 1.92 -21.10
C CYS A 2 -7.43 2.80 -19.85
N ASP A 3 -7.91 4.04 -20.02
CA ASP A 3 -8.08 5.07 -18.97
C ASP A 3 -6.76 5.62 -18.39
N PHE A 4 -6.20 6.63 -19.07
CA PHE A 4 -4.99 7.36 -18.64
C PHE A 4 -5.31 8.61 -17.82
N GLY A 5 -6.54 8.77 -17.30
CA GLY A 5 -6.96 9.97 -16.56
C GLY A 5 -6.20 10.20 -15.24
N SER A 6 -5.47 9.20 -14.74
CA SER A 6 -4.59 9.28 -13.57
C SER A 6 -3.11 9.05 -13.90
N ALA A 7 -2.75 9.00 -15.19
CA ALA A 7 -1.36 8.85 -15.59
C ALA A 7 -0.58 10.16 -15.31
N SER A 8 0.64 10.03 -14.81
CA SER A 8 1.55 11.16 -14.58
C SER A 8 2.91 10.88 -15.19
N HIS A 9 3.64 11.94 -15.53
CA HIS A 9 5.06 11.83 -15.83
C HIS A 9 5.83 11.56 -14.55
N VAL A 10 6.84 10.68 -14.62
CA VAL A 10 7.66 10.32 -13.46
C VAL A 10 8.34 11.54 -12.81
N ALA A 11 8.66 12.56 -13.60
CA ALA A 11 9.24 13.82 -13.11
C ALA A 11 8.27 14.65 -12.25
N ASP A 12 6.96 14.48 -12.45
CA ASP A 12 5.89 15.25 -11.80
C ASP A 12 5.16 14.42 -10.73
N ASN A 13 5.80 13.36 -10.22
CA ASN A 13 5.21 12.48 -9.21
C ASN A 13 5.04 13.19 -7.87
N GLU A 14 3.82 13.62 -7.57
CA GLU A 14 3.45 14.10 -6.24
C GLU A 14 3.39 12.95 -5.24
N ILE A 15 3.94 13.17 -4.04
CA ILE A 15 3.86 12.20 -2.95
C ILE A 15 2.47 12.29 -2.33
N THR A 16 1.64 11.29 -2.61
CA THR A 16 0.29 11.16 -2.02
C THR A 16 0.01 9.71 -1.63
N PRO A 17 -0.57 9.43 -0.45
CA PRO A 17 -0.84 8.07 -0.01
C PRO A 17 -2.10 7.47 -0.66
N TYR A 18 -2.74 8.21 -1.57
CA TYR A 18 -4.02 7.86 -2.18
C TYR A 18 -3.96 7.64 -3.70
N LEU A 19 -2.77 7.71 -4.32
CA LEU A 19 -2.61 7.33 -5.72
C LEU A 19 -2.98 5.84 -5.92
N VAL A 20 -3.58 5.51 -7.06
CA VAL A 20 -4.07 4.16 -7.42
C VAL A 20 -5.26 3.70 -6.56
N SER A 21 -6.18 2.93 -7.15
CA SER A 21 -7.24 2.24 -6.41
C SER A 21 -6.65 1.36 -5.29
N ARG A 22 -7.21 1.47 -4.07
CA ARG A 22 -6.60 0.92 -2.84
C ARG A 22 -6.14 -0.53 -2.95
N PHE A 23 -6.96 -1.43 -3.51
CA PHE A 23 -6.65 -2.86 -3.57
C PHE A 23 -5.46 -3.22 -4.47
N TYR A 24 -5.08 -2.33 -5.37
CA TYR A 24 -3.94 -2.47 -6.30
C TYR A 24 -2.80 -1.50 -5.94
N ARG A 25 -2.92 -0.77 -4.84
CA ARG A 25 -1.95 0.25 -4.43
C ARG A 25 -0.68 -0.40 -3.87
N ALA A 26 0.46 0.04 -4.37
CA ALA A 26 1.77 -0.42 -3.93
C ALA A 26 2.14 0.11 -2.52
N PRO A 27 2.96 -0.61 -1.75
CA PRO A 27 3.38 -0.20 -0.41
C PRO A 27 4.16 1.13 -0.38
N GLU A 28 4.96 1.42 -1.41
CA GLU A 28 5.71 2.68 -1.56
C GLU A 28 4.79 3.89 -1.67
N ILE A 29 3.62 3.75 -2.31
CA ILE A 29 2.61 4.81 -2.35
C ILE A 29 2.06 5.05 -0.94
N ILE A 30 1.67 3.98 -0.24
CA ILE A 30 1.11 4.08 1.12
C ILE A 30 2.11 4.74 2.09
N LEU A 31 3.39 4.39 1.97
CA LEU A 31 4.45 4.91 2.81
C LEU A 31 4.95 6.30 2.39
N GLY A 32 4.57 6.79 1.22
CA GLY A 32 5.07 8.06 0.67
C GLY A 32 6.56 8.00 0.35
N ILE A 33 7.00 6.89 -0.24
CA ILE A 33 8.35 6.72 -0.77
C ILE A 33 8.30 7.16 -2.25
N PRO A 34 9.34 7.85 -2.77
CA PRO A 34 9.44 8.15 -4.20
C PRO A 34 9.25 6.88 -5.03
N TYR A 35 8.35 6.95 -5.99
CA TYR A 35 7.89 5.82 -6.79
C TYR A 35 8.11 6.10 -8.28
N ASP A 36 8.20 5.02 -9.03
CA ASP A 36 8.37 5.00 -10.48
C ASP A 36 7.40 3.97 -11.10
N PHE A 37 7.79 3.36 -12.22
CA PHE A 37 7.03 2.33 -12.91
C PHE A 37 6.76 1.06 -12.07
N GLY A 38 7.44 0.86 -10.94
CA GLY A 38 7.22 -0.28 -10.04
C GLY A 38 5.78 -0.42 -9.54
N ILE A 39 5.06 0.69 -9.41
CA ILE A 39 3.66 0.70 -8.94
C ILE A 39 2.70 0.02 -9.92
N ASP A 40 2.99 0.12 -11.22
CA ASP A 40 2.21 -0.52 -12.28
C ASP A 40 2.46 -2.03 -12.27
N MET A 41 3.71 -2.45 -12.00
CA MET A 41 4.05 -3.86 -11.88
C MET A 41 3.38 -4.51 -10.67
N TRP A 42 3.32 -3.80 -9.54
CA TRP A 42 2.57 -4.24 -8.37
C TRP A 42 1.07 -4.40 -8.69
N SER A 43 0.49 -3.40 -9.33
CA SER A 43 -0.93 -3.40 -9.73
C SER A 43 -1.23 -4.55 -10.69
N ALA A 44 -0.37 -4.80 -11.67
CA ALA A 44 -0.49 -5.91 -12.61
C ALA A 44 -0.45 -7.27 -11.89
N GLY A 45 0.46 -7.46 -10.91
CA GLY A 45 0.53 -8.67 -10.12
C GLY A 45 -0.76 -8.96 -9.33
N CYS A 46 -1.34 -7.92 -8.71
CA CYS A 46 -2.62 -8.02 -8.00
C CYS A 46 -3.77 -8.39 -8.96
N THR A 47 -3.81 -7.76 -10.14
CA THR A 47 -4.81 -8.05 -11.17
C THR A 47 -4.69 -9.48 -11.71
N ILE A 48 -3.48 -9.97 -11.97
CA ILE A 48 -3.26 -11.35 -12.46
C ILE A 48 -3.77 -12.36 -11.43
N TYR A 49 -3.50 -12.15 -10.15
CA TYR A 49 -4.05 -12.99 -9.07
C TYR A 49 -5.58 -12.99 -9.08
N GLU A 50 -6.19 -11.82 -9.21
CA GLU A 50 -7.65 -11.69 -9.21
C GLU A 50 -8.29 -12.34 -10.43
N LEU A 51 -7.70 -12.18 -11.61
CA LEU A 51 -8.16 -12.84 -12.84
C LEU A 51 -8.13 -14.37 -12.72
N TYR A 52 -7.10 -14.91 -12.07
CA TYR A 52 -6.97 -16.36 -11.90
C TYR A 52 -7.90 -16.92 -10.82
N THR A 53 -8.12 -16.19 -9.72
CA THR A 53 -8.83 -16.70 -8.54
C THR A 53 -10.27 -16.22 -8.41
N GLY A 54 -10.65 -15.17 -9.14
CA GLY A 54 -11.90 -14.43 -8.97
C GLY A 54 -11.99 -13.66 -7.63
N LYS A 55 -10.87 -13.46 -6.93
CA LYS A 55 -10.81 -12.83 -5.60
C LYS A 55 -9.79 -11.70 -5.58
N ILE A 56 -10.14 -10.60 -4.91
CA ILE A 56 -9.22 -9.48 -4.64
C ILE A 56 -8.05 -10.00 -3.78
N MET A 57 -6.82 -9.77 -4.25
CA MET A 57 -5.61 -10.24 -3.57
C MET A 57 -5.44 -9.64 -2.17
N PHE A 58 -5.67 -8.33 -2.04
CA PHE A 58 -5.50 -7.60 -0.79
C PHE A 58 -6.74 -6.75 -0.46
N PRO A 59 -7.75 -7.31 0.23
CA PRO A 59 -9.01 -6.63 0.53
C PRO A 59 -8.92 -5.72 1.78
N GLY A 60 -7.89 -4.88 1.88
CA GLY A 60 -7.67 -4.01 3.02
C GLY A 60 -8.66 -2.83 3.09
N LYS A 61 -9.27 -2.59 4.25
CA LYS A 61 -10.24 -1.49 4.43
C LYS A 61 -9.57 -0.12 4.62
N SER A 62 -8.30 -0.11 4.99
CA SER A 62 -7.47 1.09 5.18
C SER A 62 -6.05 0.85 4.65
N ASN A 63 -5.29 1.92 4.47
CA ASN A 63 -3.87 1.83 4.11
C ASN A 63 -3.06 1.02 5.14
N ASN A 64 -3.38 1.16 6.43
CA ASN A 64 -2.77 0.37 7.49
C ASN A 64 -3.08 -1.14 7.31
N GLN A 65 -4.34 -1.50 7.04
CA GLN A 65 -4.71 -2.89 6.77
C GLN A 65 -4.07 -3.45 5.48
N MET A 66 -3.90 -2.63 4.44
CA MET A 66 -3.15 -3.05 3.24
C MET A 66 -1.71 -3.45 3.60
N LEU A 67 -1.00 -2.60 4.35
CA LEU A 67 0.37 -2.92 4.80
C LEU A 67 0.42 -4.19 5.65
N LYS A 68 -0.58 -4.41 6.52
CA LYS A 68 -0.71 -5.64 7.31
C LYS A 68 -0.80 -6.87 6.40
N LEU A 69 -1.70 -6.85 5.41
CA LEU A 69 -1.87 -7.95 4.44
C LEU A 69 -0.60 -8.20 3.62
N PHE A 70 0.14 -7.15 3.25
CA PHE A 70 1.41 -7.31 2.54
C PHE A 70 2.45 -8.04 3.41
N MET A 71 2.52 -7.68 4.69
CA MET A 71 3.43 -8.32 5.64
C MET A 71 3.00 -9.73 6.01
N ASP A 72 1.70 -10.06 5.94
CA ASP A 72 1.23 -11.44 6.13
C ASP A 72 1.70 -12.34 4.98
N LEU A 73 1.81 -11.81 3.76
CA LEU A 73 2.30 -12.55 2.59
C LEU A 73 3.83 -12.61 2.50
N LYS A 74 4.52 -11.49 2.77
CA LYS A 74 5.97 -11.34 2.50
C LYS A 74 6.84 -11.21 3.76
N GLY A 75 6.24 -11.13 4.95
CA GLY A 75 6.92 -10.84 6.19
C GLY A 75 7.14 -9.34 6.44
N LYS A 76 7.85 -9.02 7.54
CA LYS A 76 8.09 -7.64 7.97
C LYS A 76 8.82 -6.84 6.89
N MET A 77 8.34 -5.62 6.62
CA MET A 77 9.01 -4.71 5.69
C MET A 77 10.42 -4.33 6.18
N PRO A 78 11.42 -4.24 5.29
CA PRO A 78 12.77 -3.85 5.69
C PRO A 78 12.80 -2.48 6.38
N ASN A 79 13.47 -2.37 7.53
CA ASN A 79 13.58 -1.10 8.28
C ASN A 79 14.17 0.04 7.43
N LYS A 80 15.08 -0.27 6.50
CA LYS A 80 15.64 0.71 5.56
C LYS A 80 14.57 1.31 4.63
N LEU A 81 13.57 0.52 4.25
CA LEU A 81 12.45 0.96 3.42
C LEU A 81 11.50 1.84 4.24
N ILE A 82 11.10 1.38 5.43
CA ILE A 82 10.21 2.12 6.34
C ILE A 82 10.75 3.53 6.62
N ARG A 83 12.05 3.63 6.90
CA ARG A 83 12.69 4.93 7.23
C ARG A 83 12.66 5.95 6.10
N LYS A 84 12.52 5.52 4.84
CA LYS A 84 12.41 6.40 3.66
C LYS A 84 11.01 6.97 3.46
N GLY A 85 9.98 6.38 4.08
CA GLY A 85 8.60 6.79 3.88
C GLY A 85 8.28 8.11 4.58
N ALA A 86 7.68 9.06 3.84
CA ALA A 86 7.16 10.30 4.39
C ALA A 86 5.97 10.07 5.35
N PHE A 87 5.20 9.00 5.17
CA PHE A 87 4.02 8.66 5.97
C PHE A 87 4.26 7.50 6.95
N LYS A 88 5.52 7.13 7.21
CA LYS A 88 5.87 6.00 8.07
C LYS A 88 5.26 6.09 9.47
N ASP A 89 5.18 7.30 10.02
CA ASP A 89 4.72 7.55 11.40
C ASP A 89 3.21 7.27 11.58
N GLN A 90 2.46 7.10 10.49
CA GLN A 90 1.05 6.66 10.52
C GLN A 90 0.88 5.15 10.67
N HIS A 91 1.98 4.39 10.49
CA HIS A 91 1.95 2.93 10.35
C HIS A 91 3.01 2.21 11.19
N PHE A 92 4.07 2.91 11.59
CA PHE A 92 5.19 2.34 12.32
C PHE A 92 5.62 3.25 13.47
N ASP A 93 6.09 2.64 14.56
CA ASP A 93 6.73 3.35 15.67
C ASP A 93 8.19 3.75 15.33
N SER A 94 8.85 4.45 16.26
CA SER A 94 10.27 4.85 16.15
C SER A 94 11.24 3.67 15.98
N ASN A 95 10.84 2.47 16.42
CA ASN A 95 11.60 1.23 16.32
C ASN A 95 11.30 0.44 15.03
N CYS A 96 10.50 1.01 14.12
CA CYS A 96 10.01 0.36 12.90
C CYS A 96 9.17 -0.90 13.20
N ASN A 97 8.43 -0.91 14.32
CA ASN A 97 7.40 -1.91 14.58
C ASN A 97 6.08 -1.42 14.01
N PHE A 98 5.33 -2.34 13.39
CA PHE A 98 4.07 -2.01 12.77
C PHE A 98 2.99 -1.74 13.83
N LEU A 99 2.31 -0.61 13.69
CA LEU A 99 1.18 -0.20 14.52
C LEU A 99 -0.10 -0.65 13.82
N SER A 100 -0.64 -1.81 14.19
CA SER A 100 -1.89 -2.31 13.58
C SER A 100 -3.08 -1.51 14.10
N HIS A 101 -3.83 -0.89 13.20
CA HIS A 101 -5.07 -0.19 13.53
C HIS A 101 -6.25 -1.13 13.22
N GLU A 102 -6.44 -2.14 14.07
CA GLU A 102 -7.63 -2.99 14.00
C GLU A 102 -8.80 -2.21 14.60
N VAL A 103 -9.79 -1.87 13.77
CA VAL A 103 -11.06 -1.41 14.28
C VAL A 103 -11.79 -2.64 14.78
N ASP A 104 -11.81 -2.80 16.10
CA ASP A 104 -12.55 -3.85 16.76
C ASP A 104 -14.04 -3.69 16.44
N LYS A 105 -14.60 -4.66 15.71
CA LYS A 105 -15.97 -4.61 15.18
C LYS A 105 -17.02 -4.65 16.29
N VAL A 106 -16.62 -4.95 17.52
CA VAL A 106 -17.52 -5.08 18.67
C VAL A 106 -17.57 -3.81 19.52
N THR A 107 -16.50 -2.99 19.53
CA THR A 107 -16.36 -1.90 20.53
C THR A 107 -16.31 -0.48 19.97
N GLU A 108 -16.20 -0.28 18.65
CA GLU A 108 -16.19 1.05 17.98
C GLU A 108 -15.27 2.12 18.62
N ARG A 109 -14.22 1.73 19.34
CA ARG A 109 -13.26 2.69 19.90
C ARG A 109 -11.98 2.72 19.08
N LYS A 110 -11.61 3.94 18.69
CA LYS A 110 -10.40 4.31 17.96
C LYS A 110 -9.16 4.13 18.83
#